data_AF-A0A2V1IQ43-F1
#
_entry.id   AF-A0A2V1IQ43-F1
#
_cell.length_a   1.000
_cell.length_b   1.000
_cell.length_c   1.000
_cell.angle_alpha   90.00
_cell.angle_beta   90.00
_cell.angle_gamma   90.00
#
_symmetry.space_group_name_H-M   'P 1'
#
loop_
_entity.id
_entity.type
_entity.pdbx_description
1 polymer ?
#
loop_
_entity_poly.entity_id
_entity_poly.type
_entity_poly.pdbx_seq_one_letter_code
_entity_poly.pdbx_strand_id
1 'polypeptide(L)'
;MKSKQIQKIAADVRRSVSRKYGFRQSSYINFKVDSGYFFCLSFLTDEARLTVKPLYADDLWWDIWDASENKKEPMSLRGTGVYSLSGQVLATYDIKGTTDKSKLENQFEQVFNDATAAITMFIADNPDADLFYPDESKMDHDPDRLLYLMALIHNDKKDDALAIIREARKNKNRCMFQSGIFSDSYTSISRWCKREQAIIQIRNVFVSIFNNIVKIRAYALMALGRNNKKDTMPGSYDVRLLDGGIVTALCLSIIFLWHNFTLVWIILAVYFIFVWFTDFGKWSERYYIRFGKLPDKTRLRWKIGMWILVVALYIFSFAIIFFER
;
A
#
# COMPACT_ATOMS: atom_id res chain seq x y z
N MET A 1 22.28 44.91 -19.06
CA MET A 1 23.44 44.01 -19.34
C MET A 1 24.30 43.67 -18.12
N LYS A 2 24.45 44.52 -17.08
CA LYS A 2 25.31 44.22 -15.90
C LYS A 2 24.77 43.14 -14.92
N SER A 3 23.45 42.99 -14.75
CA SER A 3 22.87 42.05 -13.77
C SER A 3 23.08 40.57 -14.11
N LYS A 4 22.93 40.19 -15.38
CA LYS A 4 23.11 38.79 -15.83
C LYS A 4 24.55 38.29 -15.65
N GLN A 5 25.55 39.14 -15.85
CA GLN A 5 26.96 38.78 -15.63
C GLN A 5 27.25 38.58 -14.14
N ILE A 6 26.71 39.45 -13.27
CA ILE A 6 26.86 39.31 -11.81
C ILE A 6 26.22 38.01 -11.30
N GLN A 7 25.01 37.69 -11.78
CA GLN A 7 24.35 36.41 -11.44
C GLN A 7 25.15 35.20 -11.91
N LYS A 8 25.78 35.26 -13.10
CA LYS A 8 26.63 34.19 -13.60
C LYS A 8 27.87 33.98 -12.73
N ILE A 9 28.55 35.07 -12.34
CA ILE A 9 29.72 35.00 -11.46
C ILE A 9 29.33 34.38 -10.10
N ALA A 10 28.24 34.85 -9.49
CA ALA A 10 27.76 34.29 -8.23
C ALA A 10 27.41 32.79 -8.36
N ALA A 11 26.74 32.39 -9.45
CA ALA A 11 26.40 30.99 -9.69
C ALA A 11 27.62 30.09 -9.93
N ASP A 12 28.67 30.60 -10.60
CA ASP A 12 29.92 29.88 -10.84
C ASP A 12 30.75 29.73 -9.55
N VAL A 13 30.83 30.80 -8.76
CA VAL A 13 31.46 30.78 -7.43
C VAL A 13 30.75 29.79 -6.51
N ARG A 14 29.42 29.91 -6.39
CA ARG A 14 28.59 29.02 -5.57
C ARG A 14 28.80 27.56 -5.97
N ARG A 15 28.84 27.27 -7.28
CA ARG A 15 29.10 25.90 -7.79
C ARG A 15 30.49 25.40 -7.41
N SER A 16 31.51 26.25 -7.46
CA SER A 16 32.88 25.90 -7.10
C SER A 16 32.97 25.53 -5.62
N VAL A 17 32.42 26.38 -4.76
CA VAL A 17 32.42 26.18 -3.30
C VAL A 17 31.58 24.97 -2.90
N SER A 18 30.34 24.87 -3.41
CA SER A 18 29.40 23.82 -2.98
C SER A 18 29.91 22.41 -3.22
N ARG A 19 30.74 22.20 -4.25
CA ARG A 19 31.32 20.89 -4.58
C ARG A 19 32.22 20.36 -3.47
N LYS A 20 32.93 21.24 -2.74
CA LYS A 20 33.77 20.84 -1.60
C LYS A 20 32.97 20.17 -0.49
N TYR A 21 31.70 20.56 -0.35
CA TYR A 21 30.76 20.08 0.66
C TYR A 21 29.82 18.98 0.11
N GLY A 22 30.04 18.50 -1.11
CA GLY A 22 29.24 17.44 -1.72
C GLY A 22 27.87 17.86 -2.27
N PHE A 23 27.58 19.17 -2.33
CA PHE A 23 26.34 19.68 -2.90
C PHE A 23 26.39 19.76 -4.43
N ARG A 24 25.28 19.37 -5.06
CA ARG A 24 25.03 19.55 -6.50
C ARG A 24 24.23 20.83 -6.71
N GLN A 25 24.54 21.59 -7.76
CA GLN A 25 23.83 22.85 -8.07
C GLN A 25 22.85 22.65 -9.22
N SER A 26 21.62 23.16 -9.07
CA SER A 26 20.64 23.27 -10.15
C SER A 26 19.87 24.59 -10.02
N SER A 27 19.84 25.41 -11.08
CA SER A 27 19.16 26.71 -11.07
C SER A 27 19.52 27.57 -9.83
N TYR A 28 18.55 27.96 -9.01
CA TYR A 28 18.73 28.74 -7.78
C TYR A 28 19.00 27.87 -6.53
N ILE A 29 19.01 26.53 -6.64
CA ILE A 29 19.20 25.62 -5.51
C ILE A 29 20.56 24.90 -5.54
N ASN A 30 21.01 24.51 -4.36
CA ASN A 30 22.04 23.50 -4.15
C ASN A 30 21.46 22.37 -3.30
N PHE A 31 21.63 21.12 -3.69
CA PHE A 31 21.02 20.00 -3.00
C PHE A 31 22.02 18.87 -2.76
N LYS A 32 21.75 18.07 -1.73
CA LYS A 32 22.49 16.86 -1.37
C LYS A 32 21.49 15.81 -0.88
N VAL A 33 21.81 14.55 -1.16
CA VAL A 33 21.12 13.41 -0.57
C VAL A 33 22.05 12.77 0.45
N ASP A 34 21.54 12.53 1.64
CA ASP A 34 22.29 11.89 2.73
C ASP A 34 21.34 11.15 3.66
N SER A 35 21.69 9.92 4.05
CA SER A 35 20.92 9.10 4.99
C SER A 35 19.41 9.00 4.70
N GLY A 36 19.02 8.88 3.42
CA GLY A 36 17.62 8.79 3.00
C GLY A 36 16.86 10.13 2.92
N TYR A 37 17.50 11.24 3.27
CA TYR A 37 16.93 12.58 3.18
C TYR A 37 17.41 13.33 1.94
N PHE A 38 16.54 14.21 1.46
CA PHE A 38 16.85 15.23 0.48
C PHE A 38 17.01 16.58 1.20
N PHE A 39 18.23 17.12 1.18
CA PHE A 39 18.55 18.44 1.70
C PHE A 39 18.63 19.43 0.56
N CYS A 40 17.94 20.57 0.70
CA CYS A 40 17.88 21.60 -0.33
C CYS A 40 18.24 22.97 0.27
N LEU A 41 19.22 23.63 -0.31
CA LEU A 41 19.62 25.00 -0.03
C LEU A 41 19.09 25.89 -1.16
N SER A 42 18.01 26.60 -0.88
CA SER A 42 17.39 27.55 -1.81
C SER A 42 17.98 28.93 -1.59
N PHE A 43 18.67 29.47 -2.61
CA PHE A 43 19.22 30.82 -2.56
C PHE A 43 18.18 31.82 -3.08
N LEU A 44 17.65 32.60 -2.15
CA LEU A 44 16.74 33.72 -2.39
C LEU A 44 17.56 35.02 -2.48
N THR A 45 16.89 36.17 -2.61
CA THR A 45 17.56 37.46 -2.89
C THR A 45 18.58 37.85 -1.82
N ASP A 46 18.22 37.69 -0.54
CA ASP A 46 19.02 38.15 0.61
C ASP A 46 19.27 37.04 1.65
N GLU A 47 18.82 35.81 1.37
CA GLU A 47 18.97 34.68 2.28
C GLU A 47 19.14 33.37 1.53
N ALA A 48 19.76 32.39 2.18
CA ALA A 48 19.74 31.00 1.79
C ALA A 48 19.01 30.16 2.83
N ARG A 49 18.02 29.40 2.39
CA ARG A 49 17.18 28.59 3.25
C ARG A 49 17.50 27.12 3.06
N LEU A 50 17.87 26.44 4.13
CA LEU A 50 18.12 25.00 4.15
C LEU A 50 16.84 24.28 4.58
N THR A 51 16.32 23.41 3.71
CA THR A 51 15.17 22.56 3.97
C THR A 51 15.53 21.09 3.87
N VAL A 52 14.75 20.24 4.54
CA VAL A 52 14.88 18.79 4.53
C VAL A 52 13.53 18.12 4.34
N LYS A 53 13.54 16.99 3.63
CA LYS A 53 12.43 16.03 3.59
C LYS A 53 12.96 14.63 3.28
N PRO A 54 12.30 13.56 3.73
CA PRO A 54 12.65 12.20 3.31
C PRO A 54 12.50 12.04 1.79
N LEU A 55 13.39 11.28 1.17
CA LEU A 55 13.33 11.04 -0.28
C LEU A 55 12.05 10.34 -0.73
N TYR A 56 11.55 9.40 0.09
CA TYR A 56 10.33 8.66 -0.23
C TYR A 56 9.10 9.57 -0.34
N ALA A 57 9.13 10.76 0.29
CA ALA A 57 7.95 11.60 0.39
C ALA A 57 7.49 12.11 -0.98
N ASP A 58 8.42 12.58 -1.82
CA ASP A 58 8.09 12.98 -3.21
C ASP A 58 7.71 11.76 -4.06
N ASP A 59 8.38 10.62 -3.87
CA ASP A 59 8.09 9.40 -4.62
C ASP A 59 6.66 8.91 -4.35
N LEU A 60 6.26 8.86 -3.08
CA LEU A 60 4.91 8.52 -2.65
C LEU A 60 3.89 9.56 -3.14
N TRP A 61 4.25 10.84 -3.06
CA TRP A 61 3.40 11.91 -3.53
C TRP A 61 3.09 11.82 -5.03
N TRP A 62 4.10 11.53 -5.84
CA TRP A 62 3.94 11.34 -7.26
C TRP A 62 3.13 10.08 -7.59
N ASP A 63 3.24 9.00 -6.80
CA ASP A 63 2.37 7.83 -6.96
C ASP A 63 0.90 8.16 -6.65
N ILE A 64 0.64 8.93 -5.59
CA ILE A 64 -0.70 9.37 -5.23
C ILE A 64 -1.33 10.24 -6.34
N TRP A 65 -0.50 10.99 -7.06
CA TRP A 65 -0.90 11.85 -8.18
C TRP A 65 -0.91 11.15 -9.54
N ASP A 66 -0.57 9.87 -9.61
CA ASP A 66 -0.42 9.13 -10.86
C ASP A 66 0.60 9.79 -11.82
N ALA A 67 1.63 10.41 -11.25
CA ALA A 67 2.70 11.14 -11.94
C ALA A 67 4.06 10.46 -11.71
N SER A 68 4.07 9.13 -11.66
CA SER A 68 5.24 8.31 -11.33
C SER A 68 6.43 8.48 -12.30
N GLU A 69 6.19 9.02 -13.49
CA GLU A 69 7.22 9.42 -14.45
C GLU A 69 8.22 10.41 -13.87
N ASN A 70 7.80 11.27 -12.93
CA ASN A 70 8.66 12.25 -12.25
C ASN A 70 9.79 11.58 -11.44
N LYS A 71 9.66 10.29 -11.11
CA LYS A 71 10.73 9.52 -10.45
C LYS A 71 11.97 9.36 -11.33
N LYS A 72 11.80 9.41 -12.66
CA LYS A 72 12.88 9.30 -13.65
C LYS A 72 13.57 10.64 -13.94
N GLU A 73 12.94 11.74 -13.55
CA GLU A 73 13.47 13.09 -13.72
C GLU A 73 14.68 13.34 -12.80
N PRO A 74 15.54 14.34 -13.11
CA PRO A 74 16.73 14.61 -12.32
C PRO A 74 16.38 14.91 -10.87
N MET A 75 17.24 14.48 -9.95
CA MET A 75 17.05 14.62 -8.49
C MET A 75 16.70 16.04 -8.04
N SER A 76 17.18 17.06 -8.78
CA SER A 76 16.85 18.46 -8.51
C SER A 76 15.35 18.79 -8.61
N LEU A 77 14.57 18.00 -9.35
CA LEU A 77 13.12 18.19 -9.47
C LEU A 77 12.43 18.12 -8.11
N ARG A 78 12.98 17.37 -7.14
CA ARG A 78 12.49 17.33 -5.77
C ARG A 78 12.65 18.66 -5.02
N GLY A 79 13.50 19.57 -5.49
CA GLY A 79 13.65 20.92 -4.92
C GLY A 79 13.09 22.04 -5.80
N THR A 80 13.03 21.85 -7.12
CA THR A 80 12.59 22.90 -8.07
C THR A 80 11.24 22.63 -8.71
N GLY A 81 10.68 21.44 -8.52
CA GLY A 81 9.45 21.01 -9.18
C GLY A 81 8.23 21.70 -8.61
N VAL A 82 7.34 22.16 -9.49
CA VAL A 82 6.06 22.76 -9.11
C VAL A 82 5.20 21.78 -8.30
N TYR A 83 5.36 20.48 -8.52
CA TYR A 83 4.67 19.40 -7.79
C TYR A 83 5.56 18.67 -6.78
N SER A 84 6.68 19.29 -6.36
CA SER A 84 7.50 18.74 -5.28
C SER A 84 6.98 19.22 -3.92
N LEU A 85 7.08 18.37 -2.91
CA LEU A 85 6.61 18.72 -1.57
C LEU A 85 7.53 19.76 -0.92
N SER A 86 6.96 20.68 -0.14
CA SER A 86 7.77 21.56 0.70
C SER A 86 8.50 20.75 1.77
N GLY A 87 9.73 21.18 2.12
CA GLY A 87 10.51 20.59 3.19
C GLY A 87 10.34 21.34 4.52
N GLN A 88 10.81 20.72 5.61
CA GLN A 88 10.99 21.38 6.90
C GLN A 88 12.24 22.26 6.83
N VAL A 89 12.14 23.50 7.29
CA VAL A 89 13.27 24.43 7.42
C VAL A 89 14.16 23.99 8.58
N LEU A 90 15.45 23.81 8.30
CA LEU A 90 16.47 23.53 9.31
C LEU A 90 17.19 24.81 9.75
N ALA A 91 17.49 25.69 8.80
CA ALA A 91 18.21 26.91 9.05
C ALA A 91 18.01 27.92 7.90
N THR A 92 18.16 29.19 8.22
CA THR A 92 18.20 30.29 7.27
C THR A 92 19.49 31.07 7.50
N TYR A 93 20.17 31.41 6.41
CA TYR A 93 21.46 32.10 6.42
C TYR A 93 21.35 33.41 5.66
N ASP A 94 21.78 34.51 6.27
CA ASP A 94 21.78 35.82 5.60
C ASP A 94 22.87 35.89 4.53
N ILE A 95 22.49 36.36 3.34
CA ILE A 95 23.43 36.59 2.24
C ILE A 95 23.38 38.06 1.87
N LYS A 96 24.45 38.78 2.21
CA LYS A 96 24.57 40.21 1.87
C LYS A 96 24.96 40.35 0.40
N GLY A 97 24.16 41.08 -0.37
CA GLY A 97 24.49 41.41 -1.75
C GLY A 97 25.87 42.04 -1.90
N THR A 98 26.75 41.43 -2.69
CA THR A 98 28.09 41.95 -3.00
C THR A 98 28.48 41.58 -4.43
N THR A 99 29.24 42.45 -5.09
CA THR A 99 29.79 42.22 -6.43
C THR A 99 31.25 41.73 -6.41
N ASP A 100 31.88 41.74 -5.23
CA ASP A 100 33.24 41.26 -5.01
C ASP A 100 33.26 39.72 -4.92
N LYS A 101 33.98 39.10 -5.85
CA LYS A 101 34.10 37.64 -5.97
C LYS A 101 34.68 37.00 -4.70
N SER A 102 35.70 37.58 -4.09
CA SER A 102 36.32 37.01 -2.88
C SER A 102 35.37 37.06 -1.69
N LYS A 103 34.59 38.13 -1.56
CA LYS A 103 33.54 38.23 -0.53
C LYS A 103 32.42 37.23 -0.76
N LEU A 104 32.00 37.01 -2.01
CA LEU A 104 31.03 35.96 -2.36
C LEU A 104 31.56 34.55 -2.03
N GLU A 105 32.83 34.28 -2.35
CA GLU A 105 33.49 33.01 -2.02
C GLU A 105 33.43 32.75 -0.51
N ASN A 106 33.85 33.72 0.31
CA ASN A 106 33.82 33.58 1.77
C ASN A 106 32.41 33.42 2.34
N GLN A 107 31.42 34.17 1.83
CA GLN A 107 30.02 34.01 2.25
C GLN A 107 29.48 32.63 1.91
N PHE A 108 29.69 32.14 0.70
CA PHE A 108 29.22 30.81 0.32
C PHE A 108 29.97 29.71 1.09
N GLU A 109 31.27 29.87 1.34
CA GLU A 109 32.05 28.91 2.13
C GLU A 109 31.46 28.78 3.54
N GLN A 110 31.14 29.92 4.17
CA GLN A 110 30.46 29.93 5.47
C GLN A 110 29.08 29.26 5.41
N VAL A 111 28.22 29.65 4.45
CA VAL A 111 26.88 29.07 4.30
C VAL A 111 26.93 27.55 4.13
N PHE A 112 27.82 27.04 3.27
CA PHE A 112 27.92 25.59 3.05
C PHE A 112 28.55 24.85 4.23
N ASN A 113 29.49 25.46 4.95
CA ASN A 113 30.04 24.89 6.18
C ASN A 113 28.96 24.79 7.28
N ASP A 114 28.24 25.88 7.53
CA ASP A 114 27.20 25.95 8.56
C ASP A 114 26.03 25.01 8.21
N ALA A 115 25.65 24.95 6.93
CA ALA A 115 24.66 23.99 6.44
C ALA A 115 25.11 22.54 6.61
N THR A 116 26.38 22.23 6.37
CA THR A 116 26.92 20.87 6.57
C THR A 116 26.89 20.47 8.04
N ALA A 117 27.20 21.41 8.95
CA ALA A 117 27.08 21.19 10.39
C ALA A 117 25.62 20.94 10.81
N ALA A 118 24.69 21.77 10.33
CA ALA A 118 23.26 21.61 10.60
C ALA A 118 22.71 20.26 10.09
N ILE A 119 23.11 19.84 8.87
CA ILE A 119 22.75 18.52 8.31
C ILE A 119 23.28 17.39 9.19
N THR A 120 24.55 17.49 9.62
CA THR A 120 25.18 16.45 10.44
C THR A 120 24.46 16.29 11.78
N MET A 121 24.12 17.40 12.44
CA MET A 121 23.33 17.38 13.67
C MET A 121 21.94 16.80 13.44
N PHE A 122 21.25 17.23 12.38
CA PHE A 122 19.91 16.72 12.06
C PHE A 122 19.88 15.21 11.84
N ILE A 123 20.87 14.66 11.10
CA ILE A 123 20.98 13.21 10.85
C ILE A 123 21.31 12.46 12.14
N ALA A 124 22.13 13.03 13.02
CA ALA A 124 22.41 12.42 14.32
C ALA A 124 21.14 12.30 15.19
N ASP A 125 20.29 13.32 15.17
CA ASP A 125 19.02 13.35 15.90
C ASP A 125 17.92 12.51 15.22
N ASN A 126 17.99 12.38 13.88
CA ASN A 126 17.02 11.68 13.03
C ASN A 126 17.74 10.71 12.08
N PRO A 127 18.28 9.59 12.58
CA PRO A 127 19.10 8.69 11.78
C PRO A 127 18.30 7.87 10.77
N ASP A 128 16.99 7.69 11.00
CA ASP A 128 16.11 6.90 10.16
C ASP A 128 15.05 7.79 9.48
N ALA A 129 15.20 7.95 8.17
CA ALA A 129 14.28 8.74 7.34
C ALA A 129 12.86 8.18 7.35
N ASP A 130 12.66 6.86 7.47
CA ASP A 130 11.34 6.24 7.41
C ASP A 130 10.49 6.55 8.64
N LEU A 131 11.14 6.81 9.78
CA LEU A 131 10.49 7.15 11.05
C LEU A 131 10.31 8.66 11.27
N PHE A 132 10.81 9.49 10.34
CA PHE A 132 10.79 10.92 10.48
C PHE A 132 9.38 11.51 10.29
N TYR A 133 8.98 12.35 11.23
CA TYR A 133 7.80 13.20 11.11
C TYR A 133 8.22 14.67 11.10
N PRO A 134 7.78 15.47 10.12
CA PRO A 134 8.15 16.88 10.07
C PRO A 134 7.51 17.66 11.21
N ASP A 135 8.27 18.60 11.77
CA ASP A 135 7.79 19.64 12.66
C ASP A 135 7.00 20.68 11.86
N GLU A 136 5.68 20.63 11.99
CA GLU A 136 4.74 21.45 11.23
C GLU A 136 4.94 22.96 11.47
N SER A 137 5.50 23.34 12.62
CA SER A 137 5.81 24.75 12.95
C SER A 137 7.02 25.29 12.18
N LYS A 138 7.84 24.40 11.62
CA LYS A 138 9.07 24.73 10.89
C LYS A 138 8.94 24.46 9.39
N MET A 139 7.73 24.28 8.87
CA MET A 139 7.54 24.06 7.45
C MET A 139 7.76 25.35 6.65
N ASP A 140 8.44 25.20 5.51
CA ASP A 140 8.79 26.33 4.65
C ASP A 140 7.54 27.05 4.10
N HIS A 141 6.65 26.26 3.51
CA HIS A 141 5.32 26.66 3.07
C HIS A 141 4.49 25.40 2.83
N ASP A 142 3.79 24.92 3.85
CA ASP A 142 2.95 23.72 3.74
C ASP A 142 1.59 23.93 4.45
N PRO A 143 0.71 24.80 3.90
CA PRO A 143 -0.60 25.07 4.49
C PRO A 143 -1.50 23.82 4.54
N ASP A 144 -1.15 22.78 3.78
CA ASP A 144 -1.91 21.55 3.62
C ASP A 144 -1.30 20.34 4.32
N ARG A 145 -0.20 20.55 5.05
CA ARG A 145 0.47 19.53 5.84
C ARG A 145 0.85 18.30 5.01
N LEU A 146 1.13 18.48 3.72
CA LEU A 146 1.32 17.39 2.77
C LEU A 146 2.51 16.51 3.13
N LEU A 147 3.62 17.10 3.60
CA LEU A 147 4.78 16.31 4.01
C LEU A 147 4.44 15.44 5.23
N TYR A 148 3.68 15.98 6.17
CA TYR A 148 3.20 15.25 7.35
C TYR A 148 2.23 14.13 6.96
N LEU A 149 1.31 14.39 6.03
CA LEU A 149 0.40 13.37 5.49
C LEU A 149 1.18 12.24 4.78
N MET A 150 2.24 12.54 4.04
CA MET A 150 3.09 11.50 3.44
C MET A 150 3.78 10.64 4.51
N ALA A 151 4.30 11.27 5.58
CA ALA A 151 4.90 10.53 6.69
C ALA A 151 3.90 9.60 7.39
N LEU A 152 2.64 10.03 7.56
CA LEU A 152 1.58 9.16 8.09
C LEU A 152 1.27 7.98 7.15
N ILE A 153 1.13 8.22 5.85
CA ILE A 153 0.79 7.16 4.88
C ILE A 153 1.93 6.14 4.76
N HIS A 154 3.18 6.60 4.73
CA HIS A 154 4.37 5.75 4.70
C HIS A 154 4.44 4.82 5.90
N ASN A 155 4.11 5.34 7.10
CA ASN A 155 4.09 4.59 8.35
C ASN A 155 2.76 3.84 8.61
N ASP A 156 1.97 3.58 7.57
CA ASP A 156 0.66 2.88 7.60
C ASP A 156 -0.41 3.50 8.52
N LYS A 157 -0.26 4.78 8.91
CA LYS A 157 -1.23 5.56 9.70
C LYS A 157 -2.25 6.28 8.81
N LYS A 158 -2.84 5.54 7.88
CA LYS A 158 -3.76 6.08 6.86
C LYS A 158 -5.06 6.61 7.45
N ASP A 159 -5.56 6.02 8.54
CA ASP A 159 -6.77 6.49 9.21
C ASP A 159 -6.57 7.87 9.85
N ASP A 160 -5.39 8.13 10.41
CA ASP A 160 -5.01 9.46 10.95
C ASP A 160 -4.91 10.49 9.82
N ALA A 161 -4.28 10.12 8.69
CA ALA A 161 -4.22 10.97 7.50
C ALA A 161 -5.64 11.33 6.99
N LEU A 162 -6.54 10.35 6.95
CA LEU A 162 -7.94 10.57 6.59
C LEU A 162 -8.68 11.45 7.60
N ALA A 163 -8.38 11.35 8.90
CA ALA A 163 -8.97 12.18 9.94
C ALA A 163 -8.57 13.65 9.77
N ILE A 164 -7.30 13.93 9.54
CA ILE A 164 -6.77 15.29 9.27
C ILE A 164 -7.46 15.89 8.04
N ILE A 165 -7.58 15.12 6.95
CA ILE A 165 -8.27 15.58 5.74
C ILE A 165 -9.75 15.88 6.00
N ARG A 166 -10.43 15.05 6.79
CA ARG A 166 -11.85 15.28 7.15
C ARG A 166 -12.01 16.55 7.97
N GLU A 167 -11.10 16.81 8.90
CA GLU A 167 -11.09 18.04 9.70
C GLU A 167 -10.83 19.28 8.83
N ALA A 168 -9.82 19.24 7.96
CA ALA A 168 -9.52 20.32 7.02
C ALA A 168 -10.76 20.65 6.15
N ARG A 169 -11.47 19.62 5.67
CA ARG A 169 -12.71 19.79 4.89
C ARG A 169 -13.87 20.36 5.69
N LYS A 170 -14.04 19.96 6.97
CA LYS A 170 -15.04 20.56 7.86
C LYS A 170 -14.79 22.06 8.05
N ASN A 171 -13.52 22.45 8.14
CA ASN A 171 -13.10 23.84 8.25
C ASN A 171 -13.13 24.59 6.90
N LYS A 172 -13.71 23.98 5.85
CA LYS A 172 -13.78 24.50 4.47
C LYS A 172 -12.42 24.79 3.85
N ASN A 173 -11.35 24.25 4.41
CA ASN A 173 -10.02 24.33 3.80
C ASN A 173 -9.97 23.39 2.58
N ARG A 174 -9.52 23.93 1.44
CA ARG A 174 -9.26 23.18 0.21
C ARG A 174 -7.78 23.21 -0.04
N CYS A 175 -7.21 22.06 -0.43
CA CYS A 175 -5.79 22.01 -0.71
C CYS A 175 -5.42 22.95 -1.87
N MET A 176 -4.27 23.61 -1.73
CA MET A 176 -3.69 24.55 -2.67
C MET A 176 -3.43 23.91 -4.03
N PHE A 177 -2.99 22.64 -4.02
CA PHE A 177 -2.78 21.85 -5.22
C PHE A 177 -4.10 21.25 -5.70
N GLN A 178 -4.53 21.69 -6.88
CA GLN A 178 -5.79 21.29 -7.50
C GLN A 178 -5.50 20.59 -8.83
N SER A 179 -6.10 19.41 -9.03
CA SER A 179 -6.15 18.70 -10.30
C SER A 179 -7.58 18.82 -10.87
N GLY A 180 -7.79 19.78 -11.78
CA GLY A 180 -9.09 20.01 -12.42
C GLY A 180 -10.17 20.65 -11.52
N ILE A 181 -11.41 20.66 -12.00
CA ILE A 181 -12.53 21.45 -11.43
C ILE A 181 -13.07 20.86 -10.10
N PHE A 182 -12.80 19.58 -9.80
CA PHE A 182 -13.46 18.85 -8.70
C PHE A 182 -12.54 18.01 -7.80
N SER A 183 -11.22 18.03 -8.01
CA SER A 183 -10.28 17.22 -7.23
C SER A 183 -9.11 18.06 -6.74
N ASP A 184 -9.01 18.20 -5.42
CA ASP A 184 -7.83 18.70 -4.72
C ASP A 184 -6.93 17.53 -4.30
N SER A 185 -5.70 17.81 -3.87
CA SER A 185 -4.78 16.78 -3.36
C SER A 185 -5.37 15.89 -2.28
N TYR A 186 -6.18 16.47 -1.38
CA TYR A 186 -6.86 15.71 -0.33
C TYR A 186 -7.78 14.63 -0.91
N THR A 187 -8.36 14.87 -2.09
CA THR A 187 -9.14 13.87 -2.82
C THR A 187 -8.27 12.72 -3.29
N SER A 188 -7.11 13.00 -3.88
CA SER A 188 -6.15 11.98 -4.34
C SER A 188 -5.60 11.17 -3.17
N ILE A 189 -5.17 11.83 -2.09
CA ILE A 189 -4.70 11.18 -0.86
C ILE A 189 -5.82 10.30 -0.26
N SER A 190 -7.04 10.81 -0.19
CA SER A 190 -8.18 10.05 0.34
C SER A 190 -8.50 8.80 -0.50
N ARG A 191 -8.40 8.90 -1.83
CA ARG A 191 -8.59 7.74 -2.72
C ARG A 191 -7.49 6.71 -2.52
N TRP A 192 -6.25 7.16 -2.43
CA TRP A 192 -5.09 6.29 -2.18
C TRP A 192 -5.26 5.48 -0.89
N CYS A 193 -5.53 6.17 0.23
CA CYS A 193 -5.72 5.52 1.54
C CYS A 193 -6.87 4.50 1.51
N LYS A 194 -7.97 4.80 0.80
CA LYS A 194 -9.13 3.91 0.70
C LYS A 194 -8.93 2.72 -0.25
N ARG A 195 -8.10 2.86 -1.30
CA ARG A 195 -7.88 1.81 -2.31
C ARG A 195 -7.24 0.57 -1.68
N GLU A 196 -6.25 0.75 -0.83
CA GLU A 196 -5.64 -0.38 -0.11
C GLU A 196 -6.56 -0.95 0.97
N GLN A 197 -7.36 -0.10 1.63
CA GLN A 197 -8.33 -0.57 2.61
C GLN A 197 -9.42 -1.43 1.98
N ALA A 198 -9.84 -1.11 0.74
CA ALA A 198 -10.75 -1.96 -0.04
C ALA A 198 -10.12 -3.31 -0.40
N ILE A 199 -8.84 -3.36 -0.77
CA ILE A 199 -8.12 -4.62 -1.03
C ILE A 199 -8.05 -5.47 0.25
N ILE A 200 -7.75 -4.86 1.40
CA ILE A 200 -7.72 -5.54 2.70
C ILE A 200 -9.13 -6.06 3.07
N GLN A 201 -10.18 -5.27 2.86
CA GLN A 201 -11.55 -5.69 3.09
C GLN A 201 -11.95 -6.85 2.17
N ILE A 202 -11.63 -6.78 0.87
CA ILE A 202 -11.88 -7.87 -0.08
C ILE A 202 -11.13 -9.14 0.35
N ARG A 203 -9.86 -9.02 0.77
CA ARG A 203 -9.09 -10.15 1.31
C ARG A 203 -9.76 -10.73 2.56
N ASN A 204 -10.22 -9.89 3.48
CA ASN A 204 -10.87 -10.35 4.71
C ASN A 204 -12.23 -11.02 4.41
N VAL A 205 -12.99 -10.49 3.46
CA VAL A 205 -14.23 -11.12 2.96
C VAL A 205 -13.93 -12.46 2.31
N PHE A 206 -12.91 -12.54 1.44
CA PHE A 206 -12.48 -13.78 0.81
C PHE A 206 -12.05 -14.83 1.84
N VAL A 207 -11.22 -14.43 2.83
CA VAL A 207 -10.80 -15.30 3.93
C VAL A 207 -12.01 -15.77 4.76
N SER A 208 -12.99 -14.90 5.00
CA SER A 208 -14.23 -15.26 5.71
C SER A 208 -15.07 -16.28 4.93
N ILE A 209 -15.28 -16.03 3.62
CA ILE A 209 -16.01 -16.94 2.73
C ILE A 209 -15.28 -18.28 2.66
N PHE A 210 -13.97 -18.28 2.42
CA PHE A 210 -13.15 -19.49 2.35
C PHE A 210 -13.22 -20.30 3.66
N ASN A 211 -13.08 -19.64 4.81
CA ASN A 211 -13.22 -20.29 6.13
C ASN A 211 -14.62 -20.91 6.33
N ASN A 212 -15.68 -20.23 5.86
CA ASN A 212 -17.03 -20.77 5.93
C ASN A 212 -17.21 -22.00 5.04
N ILE A 213 -16.66 -22.01 3.82
CA ILE A 213 -16.74 -23.16 2.93
C ILE A 213 -15.96 -24.35 3.52
N VAL A 214 -14.74 -24.13 4.01
CA VAL A 214 -13.94 -25.16 4.70
C VAL A 214 -14.69 -25.72 5.91
N LYS A 215 -15.34 -24.86 6.71
CA LYS A 215 -16.17 -25.28 7.84
C LYS A 215 -17.35 -26.14 7.42
N ILE A 216 -18.11 -25.73 6.40
CA ILE A 216 -19.29 -26.47 5.91
C ILE A 216 -18.85 -27.84 5.38
N ARG A 217 -17.82 -27.89 4.54
CA ARG A 217 -17.28 -29.15 4.02
C ARG A 217 -16.78 -30.05 5.16
N ALA A 218 -16.06 -29.50 6.12
CA ALA A 218 -15.58 -30.26 7.27
C ALA A 218 -16.74 -30.85 8.11
N TYR A 219 -17.79 -30.08 8.33
CA TYR A 219 -18.98 -30.53 9.07
C TYR A 219 -19.75 -31.58 8.27
N ALA A 220 -19.85 -31.41 6.95
CA ALA A 220 -20.47 -32.37 6.04
C ALA A 220 -19.79 -33.74 6.10
N LEU A 221 -18.46 -33.76 5.99
CA LEU A 221 -17.66 -34.98 6.06
C LEU A 221 -17.79 -35.68 7.42
N MET A 222 -17.69 -34.92 8.52
CA MET A 222 -17.84 -35.48 9.87
C MET A 222 -19.26 -35.99 10.15
N ALA A 223 -20.28 -35.40 9.52
CA ALA A 223 -21.67 -35.81 9.70
C ALA A 223 -21.99 -37.13 8.99
N LEU A 224 -21.33 -37.41 7.86
CA LEU A 224 -21.48 -38.66 7.11
C LEU A 224 -20.82 -39.85 7.83
N GLY A 225 -19.76 -39.58 8.60
CA GLY A 225 -19.02 -40.59 9.35
C GLY A 225 -19.77 -41.29 10.49
N ARG A 226 -19.07 -42.23 11.13
CA ARG A 226 -19.60 -43.04 12.25
C ARG A 226 -19.89 -42.16 13.47
N ASN A 227 -20.88 -42.55 14.28
CA ASN A 227 -21.32 -41.78 15.47
C ASN A 227 -20.33 -41.82 16.65
N ASN A 228 -19.04 -42.05 16.40
CA ASN A 228 -18.05 -42.18 17.47
C ASN A 228 -17.51 -40.80 17.86
N LYS A 229 -17.68 -40.41 19.13
CA LYS A 229 -17.16 -39.13 19.66
C LYS A 229 -15.63 -39.06 19.69
N LYS A 230 -14.94 -40.19 19.52
CA LYS A 230 -13.47 -40.28 19.51
C LYS A 230 -12.83 -40.03 18.14
N ASP A 231 -13.62 -39.97 17.06
CA ASP A 231 -13.10 -39.78 15.72
C ASP A 231 -12.74 -38.29 15.53
N THR A 232 -11.47 -38.01 15.30
CA THR A 232 -10.93 -36.65 15.09
C THR A 232 -10.81 -36.27 13.62
N MET A 233 -11.03 -37.24 12.72
CA MET A 233 -10.95 -37.09 11.27
C MET A 233 -12.07 -37.88 10.58
N PRO A 234 -12.57 -37.44 9.42
CA PRO A 234 -13.55 -38.17 8.63
C PRO A 234 -12.95 -39.45 8.03
N GLY A 235 -13.78 -40.47 7.82
CA GLY A 235 -13.36 -41.70 7.16
C GLY A 235 -13.09 -41.47 5.66
N SER A 236 -12.13 -42.20 5.10
CA SER A 236 -11.82 -42.14 3.66
C SER A 236 -13.02 -42.53 2.78
N TYR A 237 -13.92 -43.37 3.29
CA TYR A 237 -15.17 -43.74 2.64
C TYR A 237 -16.17 -42.57 2.57
N ASP A 238 -16.29 -41.80 3.66
CA ASP A 238 -17.23 -40.68 3.76
C ASP A 238 -16.83 -39.54 2.82
N VAL A 239 -15.52 -39.31 2.70
CA VAL A 239 -14.94 -38.37 1.71
C VAL A 239 -15.30 -38.78 0.29
N ARG A 240 -15.06 -40.05 -0.07
CA ARG A 240 -15.36 -40.56 -1.41
C ARG A 240 -16.86 -40.50 -1.74
N LEU A 241 -17.72 -40.71 -0.75
CA LEU A 241 -19.16 -40.70 -0.94
C LEU A 241 -19.70 -39.30 -1.26
N LEU A 242 -19.27 -38.29 -0.51
CA LEU A 242 -19.71 -36.90 -0.74
C LEU A 242 -19.05 -36.32 -2.00
N ASP A 243 -17.73 -36.39 -2.08
CA ASP A 243 -16.97 -35.76 -3.16
C ASP A 243 -17.26 -36.48 -4.50
N GLY A 244 -17.42 -37.80 -4.47
CA GLY A 244 -17.85 -38.59 -5.62
C GLY A 244 -19.24 -38.19 -6.11
N GLY A 245 -20.24 -38.08 -5.21
CA GLY A 245 -21.59 -37.66 -5.58
C GLY A 245 -21.65 -36.27 -6.21
N ILE A 246 -20.89 -35.31 -5.67
CA ILE A 246 -20.82 -33.93 -6.19
C ILE A 246 -20.18 -33.93 -7.59
N VAL A 247 -19.01 -34.56 -7.74
CA VAL A 247 -18.28 -34.59 -9.01
C VAL A 247 -19.09 -35.32 -10.08
N THR A 248 -19.69 -36.46 -9.76
CA THR A 248 -20.52 -37.23 -10.70
C THR A 248 -21.72 -36.39 -11.16
N ALA A 249 -22.44 -35.73 -10.24
CA ALA A 249 -23.57 -34.89 -10.60
C ALA A 249 -23.16 -33.74 -11.52
N LEU A 250 -22.08 -33.01 -11.18
CA LEU A 250 -21.59 -31.89 -11.99
C LEU A 250 -21.15 -32.33 -13.38
N CYS A 251 -20.32 -33.38 -13.47
CA CYS A 251 -19.81 -33.89 -14.73
C CYS A 251 -20.95 -34.39 -15.64
N LEU A 252 -21.91 -35.14 -15.09
CA LEU A 252 -23.05 -35.62 -15.87
C LEU A 252 -23.93 -34.46 -16.35
N SER A 253 -24.21 -33.47 -15.49
CA SER A 253 -24.95 -32.28 -15.93
C SER A 253 -24.28 -31.56 -17.09
N ILE A 254 -22.95 -31.41 -17.09
CA ILE A 254 -22.24 -30.71 -18.17
C ILE A 254 -22.22 -31.55 -19.46
N ILE A 255 -22.06 -32.86 -19.34
CA ILE A 255 -21.99 -33.76 -20.50
C ILE A 255 -23.35 -33.85 -21.19
N PHE A 256 -24.40 -34.10 -20.41
CA PHE A 256 -25.73 -34.37 -20.96
C PHE A 256 -26.47 -33.07 -21.27
N LEU A 257 -26.49 -32.08 -20.38
CA LEU A 257 -27.27 -30.85 -20.61
C LEU A 257 -26.55 -29.84 -21.52
N TRP A 258 -25.21 -29.75 -21.44
CA TRP A 258 -24.45 -28.68 -22.12
C TRP A 258 -23.55 -29.19 -23.24
N HIS A 259 -23.44 -30.52 -23.41
CA HIS A 259 -22.64 -31.18 -24.44
C HIS A 259 -21.21 -30.65 -24.57
N ASN A 260 -20.59 -30.23 -23.46
CA ASN A 260 -19.29 -29.58 -23.46
C ASN A 260 -18.24 -30.37 -22.67
N PHE A 261 -17.55 -31.28 -23.36
CA PHE A 261 -16.51 -32.12 -22.77
C PHE A 261 -15.30 -31.34 -22.26
N THR A 262 -14.94 -30.22 -22.90
CA THR A 262 -13.83 -29.37 -22.45
C THR A 262 -14.13 -28.75 -21.09
N LEU A 263 -15.38 -28.32 -20.88
CA LEU A 263 -15.82 -27.74 -19.61
C LEU A 263 -15.79 -28.76 -18.46
N VAL A 264 -16.04 -30.04 -18.73
CA VAL A 264 -15.92 -31.11 -17.73
C VAL A 264 -14.49 -31.18 -17.17
N TRP A 265 -13.48 -31.18 -18.04
CA TRP A 265 -12.08 -31.24 -17.63
C TRP A 265 -11.65 -30.00 -16.84
N ILE A 266 -12.13 -28.82 -17.23
CA ILE A 266 -11.88 -27.58 -16.50
C ILE A 266 -12.49 -27.65 -15.10
N ILE A 267 -13.74 -28.10 -14.97
CA ILE A 267 -14.43 -28.19 -13.68
C ILE A 267 -13.79 -29.26 -12.78
N LEU A 268 -13.38 -30.40 -13.34
CA LEU A 268 -12.62 -31.40 -12.60
C LEU A 268 -11.31 -30.82 -12.06
N ALA A 269 -10.53 -30.12 -12.90
CA ALA A 269 -9.28 -29.50 -12.47
C ALA A 269 -9.50 -28.46 -11.35
N VAL A 270 -10.50 -27.59 -11.50
CA VAL A 270 -10.87 -26.59 -10.49
C VAL A 270 -11.30 -27.26 -9.18
N TYR A 271 -12.10 -28.33 -9.26
CA TYR A 271 -12.55 -29.08 -8.09
C TYR A 271 -11.38 -29.76 -7.37
N PHE A 272 -10.46 -30.40 -8.09
CA PHE A 272 -9.28 -31.03 -7.51
C PHE A 272 -8.38 -29.99 -6.81
N ILE A 273 -8.13 -28.85 -7.45
CA ILE A 273 -7.39 -27.74 -6.84
C ILE A 273 -8.10 -27.26 -5.57
N PHE A 274 -9.42 -27.08 -5.62
CA PHE A 274 -10.20 -26.66 -4.48
C PHE A 274 -10.11 -27.65 -3.30
N VAL A 275 -10.37 -28.93 -3.54
CA VAL A 275 -10.26 -29.97 -2.51
C VAL A 275 -8.86 -30.02 -1.93
N TRP A 276 -7.84 -29.97 -2.78
CA TRP A 276 -6.43 -29.90 -2.37
C TRP A 276 -6.18 -28.73 -1.41
N PHE A 277 -6.60 -27.51 -1.76
CA PHE A 277 -6.45 -26.34 -0.88
C PHE A 277 -7.23 -26.44 0.43
N THR A 278 -8.37 -27.15 0.44
CA THR A 278 -9.16 -27.32 1.68
C THR A 278 -8.62 -28.40 2.62
N ASP A 279 -7.98 -29.46 2.10
CA ASP A 279 -7.59 -30.65 2.88
C ASP A 279 -6.10 -30.78 3.17
N PHE A 280 -5.19 -30.22 2.36
CA PHE A 280 -3.74 -30.39 2.55
C PHE A 280 -3.13 -29.54 3.68
N GLY A 281 -3.93 -28.85 4.48
CA GLY A 281 -3.46 -28.05 5.61
C GLY A 281 -4.20 -28.35 6.92
N LYS A 282 -3.62 -27.93 8.06
CA LYS A 282 -4.23 -27.96 9.43
C LYS A 282 -5.56 -27.18 9.56
N TRP A 283 -6.14 -26.72 8.45
CA TRP A 283 -7.27 -25.78 8.37
C TRP A 283 -8.62 -26.46 8.53
N SER A 284 -8.81 -27.69 8.03
CA SER A 284 -10.05 -28.46 8.22
C SER A 284 -10.08 -29.14 9.59
N GLU A 285 -8.91 -29.55 10.12
CA GLU A 285 -8.72 -30.22 11.42
C GLU A 285 -9.37 -29.47 12.59
N ARG A 286 -9.15 -28.15 12.67
CA ARG A 286 -9.81 -27.29 13.68
C ARG A 286 -11.33 -27.36 13.63
N TYR A 287 -11.92 -27.53 12.44
CA TYR A 287 -13.37 -27.65 12.28
C TYR A 287 -13.87 -29.06 12.57
N TYR A 288 -13.09 -30.11 12.30
CA TYR A 288 -13.40 -31.48 12.74
C TYR A 288 -13.52 -31.54 14.26
N ILE A 289 -12.51 -31.01 14.97
CA ILE A 289 -12.51 -30.92 16.44
C ILE A 289 -13.72 -30.11 16.93
N ARG A 290 -14.04 -29.00 16.26
CA ARG A 290 -15.19 -28.15 16.63
C ARG A 290 -16.52 -28.85 16.42
N PHE A 291 -16.66 -29.66 15.36
CA PHE A 291 -17.85 -30.47 15.12
C PHE A 291 -18.05 -31.52 16.20
N GLY A 292 -16.98 -32.19 16.64
CA GLY A 292 -17.03 -33.18 17.73
C GLY A 292 -17.56 -32.62 19.05
N LYS A 293 -17.34 -31.32 19.30
CA LYS A 293 -17.82 -30.59 20.49
C LYS A 293 -19.26 -30.07 20.38
N LEU A 294 -19.93 -30.23 19.25
CA LEU A 294 -21.32 -29.77 19.08
C LEU A 294 -22.32 -30.63 19.89
N PRO A 295 -23.44 -30.04 20.34
CA PRO A 295 -24.53 -30.80 20.97
C PRO A 295 -25.06 -31.92 20.08
N ASP A 296 -25.44 -33.04 20.70
CA ASP A 296 -25.91 -34.25 19.99
C ASP A 296 -27.07 -33.96 19.03
N LYS A 297 -28.02 -33.11 19.43
CA LYS A 297 -29.14 -32.66 18.59
C LYS A 297 -28.69 -31.94 17.31
N THR A 298 -27.65 -31.11 17.38
CA THR A 298 -27.13 -30.37 16.23
C THR A 298 -26.38 -31.29 15.27
N ARG A 299 -25.60 -32.23 15.81
CA ARG A 299 -24.87 -33.23 15.00
C ARG A 299 -25.83 -34.17 14.27
N LEU A 300 -26.92 -34.59 14.93
CA LEU A 300 -27.96 -35.41 14.31
C LEU A 300 -28.64 -34.69 13.13
N ARG A 301 -28.92 -33.39 13.26
CA ARG A 301 -29.49 -32.59 12.16
C ARG A 301 -28.54 -32.53 10.96
N TRP A 302 -27.26 -32.27 11.20
CA TRP A 302 -26.24 -32.30 10.13
C TRP A 302 -26.19 -33.68 9.47
N LYS A 303 -26.22 -34.75 10.25
CA LYS A 303 -26.19 -36.12 9.73
C LYS A 303 -27.38 -36.41 8.82
N ILE A 304 -28.60 -36.17 9.29
CA ILE A 304 -29.82 -36.38 8.50
C ILE A 304 -29.75 -35.56 7.20
N GLY A 305 -29.44 -34.26 7.32
CA GLY A 305 -29.37 -33.37 6.15
C GLY A 305 -28.33 -33.80 5.12
N MET A 306 -27.14 -34.21 5.57
CA MET A 306 -26.07 -34.64 4.66
C MET A 306 -26.36 -35.98 3.98
N TRP A 307 -26.96 -36.93 4.68
CA TRP A 307 -27.39 -38.19 4.07
C TRP A 307 -28.49 -37.97 3.02
N ILE A 308 -29.46 -37.09 3.31
CA ILE A 308 -30.48 -36.69 2.32
C ILE A 308 -29.82 -36.06 1.09
N LEU A 309 -28.86 -35.14 1.29
CA LEU A 309 -28.15 -34.49 0.20
C LEU A 309 -27.41 -35.50 -0.70
N VAL A 310 -26.63 -36.40 -0.09
CA VAL A 310 -25.88 -37.43 -0.82
C VAL A 310 -26.82 -38.31 -1.63
N VAL A 311 -27.90 -38.82 -1.02
CA VAL A 311 -28.89 -39.65 -1.72
C VAL A 311 -29.52 -38.88 -2.88
N ALA A 312 -29.88 -37.62 -2.69
CA ALA A 312 -30.44 -36.77 -3.73
C ALA A 312 -29.46 -36.56 -4.90
N LEU A 313 -28.17 -36.33 -4.64
CA LEU A 313 -27.14 -36.17 -5.67
C LEU A 313 -27.00 -37.41 -6.56
N TYR A 314 -27.04 -38.61 -5.97
CA TYR A 314 -26.96 -39.86 -6.72
C TYR A 314 -28.24 -40.16 -7.49
N ILE A 315 -29.42 -39.92 -6.91
CA ILE A 315 -30.70 -40.05 -7.63
C ILE A 315 -30.74 -39.09 -8.82
N PHE A 316 -30.31 -37.84 -8.62
CA PHE A 316 -30.23 -36.84 -9.68
C PHE A 316 -29.29 -37.26 -10.81
N SER A 317 -28.10 -37.74 -10.46
CA SER A 317 -27.11 -38.25 -11.40
C SER A 317 -27.67 -39.43 -12.22
N PHE A 318 -28.38 -40.36 -11.56
CA PHE A 318 -29.04 -41.48 -12.22
C PHE A 318 -30.18 -41.02 -13.15
N ALA A 319 -30.98 -40.05 -12.70
CA ALA A 319 -32.06 -39.48 -13.50
C ALA A 319 -31.54 -38.82 -14.78
N ILE A 320 -30.45 -38.03 -14.71
CA ILE A 320 -29.83 -37.43 -15.91
C ILE A 320 -29.46 -38.51 -16.92
N ILE A 321 -28.80 -39.59 -16.47
CA ILE A 321 -28.38 -40.68 -17.36
C ILE A 321 -29.58 -41.39 -18.01
N PHE A 322 -30.68 -41.54 -17.27
CA PHE A 322 -31.83 -42.33 -17.72
C PHE A 322 -32.81 -41.53 -18.59
N PHE A 323 -32.97 -40.23 -18.34
CA PHE A 323 -33.94 -39.38 -19.03
C PHE A 323 -33.37 -38.59 -20.21
N GLU A 324 -32.05 -38.42 -20.33
CA GLU A 324 -31.39 -37.78 -21.48
C GLU A 324 -30.87 -38.79 -22.51
N ARG A 325 -31.39 -40.02 -22.46
CA ARG A 325 -31.17 -41.07 -23.46
C ARG A 325 -32.31 -41.06 -24.46
#